data_AF-A0A1T2L5K6-F1
#
_entry.id   AF-A0A1T2L5K6-F1
#
_cell.length_a   1.000
_cell.length_b   1.000
_cell.length_c   1.000
_cell.angle_alpha   90.00
_cell.angle_beta   90.00
_cell.angle_gamma   90.00
#
_symmetry.space_group_name_H-M   'P 1'
#
loop_
_entity.id
_entity.type
_entity.pdbx_description
1 polymer ?
#
loop_
_entity_poly.entity_id
_entity_poly.type
_entity_poly.pdbx_seq_one_letter_code
_entity_poly.pdbx_strand_id
1 'polypeptide(L)'
;MSNTPKPDQLSTLTELLEATGSKLRLYDMGRRIQRVSRQQFIKFERYEIAWPAPLARHAWLALLQTGSENNEPVIWFLKLPLDEQGKLVQAARDYFVQRLAEVWALNKTQDSNVPDALKDNPFVFKPREERMAVFHAKISADLKQPASNFYAHAKEYFSGEAGWEQ
;
A
#
# COMPACT_ATOMS: atom_id res chain seq x y z
N MET A 1 3.00 -9.13 28.89
CA MET A 1 3.75 -10.02 27.98
C MET A 1 3.25 -9.79 26.57
N SER A 2 3.93 -8.91 25.82
CA SER A 2 3.64 -8.65 24.40
C SER A 2 4.14 -9.84 23.59
N ASN A 3 3.21 -10.65 23.09
CA ASN A 3 3.48 -11.79 22.23
C ASN A 3 3.73 -11.27 20.80
N THR A 4 4.91 -10.68 20.57
CA THR A 4 5.31 -10.27 19.23
C THR A 4 5.83 -11.51 18.49
N PRO A 5 5.13 -12.00 17.45
CA PRO A 5 5.54 -13.19 16.73
C PRO A 5 6.93 -13.02 16.11
N LYS A 6 7.74 -14.10 16.10
CA LYS A 6 9.06 -14.11 15.46
C LYS A 6 8.90 -13.95 13.95
N PRO A 7 9.76 -13.15 13.27
CA PRO A 7 9.66 -12.90 11.84
C PRO A 7 9.69 -14.18 10.98
N ASP A 8 10.41 -15.22 11.42
CA ASP A 8 10.49 -16.52 10.72
C ASP A 8 9.18 -17.34 10.75
N GLN A 9 8.17 -16.91 11.51
CA GLN A 9 6.83 -17.54 11.56
C GLN A 9 5.76 -16.75 10.81
N LEU A 10 6.08 -15.58 10.26
CA LEU A 10 5.12 -14.71 9.58
C LEU A 10 5.02 -15.11 8.11
N SER A 11 3.91 -15.77 7.78
CA SER A 11 3.69 -16.39 6.46
C SER A 11 3.17 -15.39 5.39
N THR A 12 2.80 -14.19 5.82
CA THR A 12 2.13 -13.21 4.98
C THR A 12 2.63 -11.79 5.22
N LEU A 13 2.60 -10.96 4.19
CA LEU A 13 2.84 -9.53 4.23
C LEU A 13 1.89 -8.84 5.20
N THR A 14 0.63 -9.26 5.25
CA THR A 14 -0.36 -8.73 6.18
C THR A 14 0.10 -8.92 7.63
N GLU A 15 0.46 -10.15 8.00
CA GLU A 15 0.92 -10.48 9.35
C GLU A 15 2.25 -9.78 9.68
N LEU A 16 3.17 -9.70 8.72
CA LEU A 16 4.44 -9.01 8.87
C LEU A 16 4.24 -7.52 9.19
N LEU A 17 3.48 -6.80 8.36
CA LEU A 17 3.20 -5.36 8.53
C LEU A 17 2.43 -5.04 9.81
N GLU A 18 1.52 -5.91 10.24
CA GLU A 18 0.74 -5.74 11.47
C GLU A 18 1.53 -6.09 12.74
N ALA A 19 2.56 -6.95 12.66
CA ALA A 19 3.41 -7.30 13.81
C ALA A 19 4.18 -6.09 14.39
N THR A 20 4.25 -4.98 13.64
CA THR A 20 4.82 -3.70 14.09
C THR A 20 3.91 -2.91 15.03
N GLY A 21 2.67 -3.36 15.25
CA GLY A 21 1.65 -2.61 16.00
C GLY A 21 0.96 -1.50 15.20
N SER A 22 1.36 -1.28 13.95
CA SER A 22 0.78 -0.27 13.07
C SER A 22 -0.57 -0.72 12.49
N LYS A 23 -1.48 0.23 12.27
CA LYS A 23 -2.73 -0.02 11.54
C LYS A 23 -2.45 -0.04 10.04
N LEU A 24 -2.76 -1.15 9.39
CA LEU A 24 -2.62 -1.35 7.94
C LEU A 24 -3.94 -1.06 7.19
N ARG A 25 -3.86 -0.26 6.13
CA ARG A 25 -4.94 -0.05 5.15
C ARG A 25 -4.43 -0.38 3.76
N LEU A 26 -5.20 -1.17 3.01
CA LEU A 26 -4.85 -1.65 1.68
C LEU A 26 -5.74 -0.97 0.64
N TYR A 27 -5.14 -0.62 -0.50
CA TYR A 27 -5.85 -0.05 -1.64
C TYR A 27 -5.39 -0.72 -2.93
N ASP A 28 -6.34 -1.03 -3.81
CA ASP A 28 -6.06 -1.35 -5.21
C ASP A 28 -5.69 -0.04 -5.91
N MET A 29 -4.61 -0.06 -6.67
CA MET A 29 -4.04 1.06 -7.42
C MET A 29 -4.06 0.79 -8.93
N GLY A 30 -4.76 -0.25 -9.38
CA GLY A 30 -4.81 -0.76 -10.75
C GLY A 30 -5.81 0.00 -11.60
N ARG A 31 -6.99 -0.57 -11.86
CA ARG A 31 -7.98 0.12 -12.72
C ARG A 31 -8.69 1.27 -11.99
N ARG A 32 -8.90 1.13 -10.68
CA ARG A 32 -9.57 2.12 -9.83
C ARG A 32 -8.85 2.17 -8.49
N ILE A 33 -8.73 3.36 -7.92
CA ILE A 33 -8.23 3.52 -6.57
C ILE A 33 -9.38 3.23 -5.60
N GLN A 34 -9.30 2.09 -4.92
CA GLN A 34 -10.35 1.65 -4.01
C GLN A 34 -9.78 0.87 -2.84
N ARG A 35 -10.45 0.97 -1.70
CA ARG A 35 -10.05 0.24 -0.50
C ARG A 35 -10.25 -1.26 -0.72
N VAL A 36 -9.24 -2.03 -0.34
CA VAL A 36 -9.29 -3.49 -0.31
C VAL A 36 -9.51 -3.91 1.14
N SER A 37 -10.47 -4.79 1.37
CA SER A 37 -10.72 -5.28 2.72
C SER A 37 -9.58 -6.20 3.15
N ARG A 38 -9.23 -6.17 4.45
CA ARG A 38 -8.19 -7.05 5.03
C ARG A 38 -8.46 -8.52 4.71
N GLN A 39 -9.71 -8.96 4.87
CA GLN A 39 -10.10 -10.34 4.61
C GLN A 39 -9.91 -10.73 3.13
N GLN A 40 -10.27 -9.84 2.19
CA GLN A 40 -10.05 -10.10 0.77
C GLN A 40 -8.56 -10.22 0.44
N PHE A 41 -7.74 -9.33 0.99
CA PHE A 41 -6.30 -9.38 0.76
C PHE A 41 -5.65 -10.64 1.35
N ILE A 42 -6.05 -11.08 2.55
CA ILE A 42 -5.58 -12.34 3.14
C ILE A 42 -5.93 -13.55 2.27
N LYS A 43 -7.17 -13.63 1.77
CA LYS A 43 -7.58 -14.72 0.87
C LYS A 43 -6.76 -14.71 -0.43
N PHE A 44 -6.51 -13.53 -0.98
CA PHE A 44 -5.68 -13.37 -2.17
C PHE A 44 -4.24 -13.83 -1.91
N GLU A 45 -3.68 -13.40 -0.78
CA GLU A 45 -2.32 -13.75 -0.36
C GLU A 45 -2.17 -15.26 -0.11
N ARG A 46 -3.21 -15.92 0.40
CA ARG A 46 -3.27 -17.38 0.59
C ARG A 46 -3.59 -18.18 -0.69
N TYR A 47 -3.59 -17.52 -1.85
CA TYR A 47 -3.88 -18.16 -3.15
C TYR A 47 -5.32 -18.74 -3.26
N GLU A 48 -6.23 -18.32 -2.37
CA GLU A 48 -7.60 -18.80 -2.34
C GLU A 48 -8.45 -18.13 -3.44
N ILE A 49 -8.22 -16.83 -3.69
CA ILE A 49 -8.95 -16.04 -4.68
C ILE A 49 -8.02 -15.33 -5.66
N ALA A 50 -8.53 -15.06 -6.87
CA ALA A 50 -7.86 -14.18 -7.83
C ALA A 50 -7.96 -12.71 -7.42
N TRP A 51 -7.04 -11.87 -7.91
CA TRP A 51 -7.16 -10.43 -7.77
C TRP A 51 -8.37 -9.92 -8.56
N PRO A 52 -9.27 -9.09 -7.99
CA PRO A 52 -10.54 -8.72 -8.64
C PRO A 52 -10.38 -7.85 -9.89
N ALA A 53 -9.32 -7.03 -9.96
CA ALA A 53 -9.12 -6.08 -11.05
C ALA A 53 -7.65 -6.03 -11.51
N PRO A 54 -7.12 -7.14 -12.08
CA PRO A 54 -5.72 -7.21 -12.48
C PRO A 54 -5.41 -6.22 -13.60
N LEU A 55 -4.23 -5.61 -13.54
CA LEU A 55 -3.74 -4.69 -14.56
C LEU A 55 -2.36 -5.15 -15.02
N ALA A 56 -2.26 -5.47 -16.32
CA ALA A 56 -1.04 -6.00 -16.94
C ALA A 56 -0.46 -7.22 -16.19
N ARG A 57 -1.31 -8.20 -15.82
CA ARG A 57 -0.94 -9.39 -15.02
C ARG A 57 -0.34 -9.10 -13.64
N HIS A 58 -0.67 -7.97 -13.04
CA HIS A 58 -0.23 -7.62 -11.69
C HIS A 58 -1.39 -7.11 -10.83
N ALA A 59 -1.29 -7.34 -9.52
CA ALA A 59 -2.02 -6.60 -8.51
C ALA A 59 -1.23 -5.35 -8.16
N TRP A 60 -1.80 -4.18 -8.42
CA TRP A 60 -1.20 -2.89 -8.09
C TRP A 60 -1.79 -2.45 -6.76
N LEU A 61 -0.93 -2.22 -5.77
CA LEU A 61 -1.33 -2.07 -4.38
C LEU A 61 -0.69 -0.82 -3.78
N ALA A 62 -1.44 -0.14 -2.93
CA ALA A 62 -0.89 0.78 -1.94
C ALA A 62 -1.19 0.26 -0.53
N LEU A 63 -0.16 0.24 0.31
CA LEU A 63 -0.22 -0.18 1.70
C LEU A 63 0.09 1.03 2.57
N LEU A 64 -0.91 1.48 3.31
CA LEU A 64 -0.82 2.63 4.20
C LEU A 64 -0.71 2.11 5.64
N GLN A 65 0.43 2.35 6.28
CA GLN A 65 0.63 2.12 7.71
C GLN A 65 0.43 3.43 8.47
N THR A 66 -0.33 3.37 9.55
CA THR A 66 -0.64 4.51 10.43
C THR A 66 -0.47 4.13 11.90
N GLY A 67 -0.14 5.11 12.75
CA GLY A 67 0.03 4.88 14.19
C GLY A 67 1.39 4.32 14.59
N SER A 68 2.43 4.55 13.79
CA SER A 68 3.84 4.38 14.18
C SER A 68 4.25 5.44 15.21
N GLU A 69 5.39 5.27 15.88
CA GLU A 69 5.85 6.15 16.98
C GLU A 69 5.92 7.64 16.61
N ASN A 70 6.23 7.96 15.35
CA ASN A 70 6.31 9.34 14.86
C ASN A 70 4.97 9.89 14.33
N ASN A 71 3.90 9.10 14.38
CA ASN A 71 2.56 9.42 13.88
C ASN A 71 2.47 9.80 12.38
N GLU A 72 3.59 9.73 11.64
CA GLU A 72 3.62 9.95 10.20
C GLU A 72 3.15 8.69 9.45
N PRO A 73 2.18 8.83 8.52
CA PRO A 73 1.74 7.71 7.71
C PRO A 73 2.83 7.28 6.73
N VAL A 74 3.13 5.98 6.70
CA VAL A 74 4.05 5.39 5.73
C VAL A 74 3.24 4.72 4.62
N ILE A 75 3.62 4.98 3.36
CA ILE A 75 2.91 4.47 2.19
C ILE A 75 3.88 3.62 1.36
N TRP A 76 3.48 2.38 1.08
CA TRP A 76 4.21 1.48 0.20
C TRP A 76 3.41 1.20 -1.06
N PHE A 77 4.06 1.27 -2.21
CA PHE A 77 3.45 0.96 -3.51
C PHE A 77 4.05 -0.32 -4.06
N LEU A 78 3.24 -1.36 -4.17
CA LEU A 78 3.66 -2.69 -4.60
C LEU A 78 2.93 -3.13 -5.87
N LYS A 79 3.65 -3.78 -6.76
CA LYS A 79 3.16 -4.40 -7.97
C LYS A 79 3.49 -5.89 -7.91
N LEU A 80 2.53 -6.69 -7.43
CA LEU A 80 2.70 -8.13 -7.26
C LEU A 80 2.32 -8.89 -8.53
N PRO A 81 3.17 -9.79 -9.04
CA PRO A 81 2.87 -10.56 -10.25
C PRO A 81 1.76 -11.57 -10.00
N LEU A 82 0.94 -11.77 -11.04
CA LEU A 82 -0.16 -12.70 -11.05
C LEU A 82 0.06 -13.80 -12.10
N ASP A 83 -0.41 -15.00 -11.78
CA ASP A 83 -0.45 -16.12 -12.70
C ASP A 83 -1.59 -15.95 -13.75
N GLU A 84 -1.77 -16.97 -14.60
CA GLU A 84 -2.78 -16.98 -15.66
C GLU A 84 -4.22 -16.97 -15.12
N GLN A 85 -4.43 -17.42 -13.89
CA GLN A 85 -5.71 -17.39 -13.20
C GLN A 85 -5.93 -16.05 -12.46
N GLY A 86 -4.98 -15.11 -12.56
CA GLY A 86 -5.02 -13.84 -11.84
C GLY A 86 -4.76 -13.98 -10.34
N LYS A 87 -4.21 -15.12 -9.89
CA LYS A 87 -3.83 -15.35 -8.49
C LYS A 87 -2.39 -14.96 -8.24
N LEU A 88 -2.05 -14.71 -6.98
CA LEU A 88 -0.74 -14.26 -6.57
C LEU A 88 0.33 -15.32 -6.89
N VAL A 89 1.42 -14.93 -7.56
CA VAL A 89 2.60 -15.79 -7.66
C VAL A 89 3.26 -15.87 -6.29
N GLN A 90 3.09 -17.00 -5.59
CA GLN A 90 3.52 -17.14 -4.19
C GLN A 90 5.02 -16.87 -3.98
N ALA A 91 5.88 -17.32 -4.90
CA ALA A 91 7.32 -17.09 -4.83
C ALA A 91 7.69 -15.59 -4.80
N ALA A 92 6.94 -14.74 -5.49
CA ALA A 92 7.15 -13.29 -5.45
C ALA A 92 6.79 -12.68 -4.09
N ARG A 93 5.70 -13.18 -3.48
CA ARG A 93 5.29 -12.80 -2.13
C ARG A 93 6.30 -13.25 -1.09
N ASP A 94 6.77 -14.49 -1.18
CA ASP A 94 7.74 -15.07 -0.23
C ASP A 94 9.06 -14.30 -0.29
N TYR A 95 9.57 -14.00 -1.49
CA TYR A 95 10.75 -13.16 -1.68
C TYR A 95 10.57 -11.77 -1.05
N PHE A 96 9.40 -11.14 -1.25
CA PHE A 96 9.14 -9.81 -0.69
C PHE A 96 9.10 -9.84 0.85
N VAL A 97 8.39 -10.82 1.43
CA VAL A 97 8.28 -11.00 2.88
C VAL A 97 9.66 -11.24 3.50
N GLN A 98 10.47 -12.11 2.89
CA GLN A 98 11.85 -12.35 3.34
C GLN A 98 12.67 -11.06 3.29
N ARG A 99 12.64 -10.33 2.17
CA ARG A 99 13.43 -9.11 2.01
C ARG A 99 13.02 -8.03 3.01
N LEU A 100 11.72 -7.89 3.27
CA LEU A 100 11.20 -6.96 4.26
C LEU A 100 11.63 -7.34 5.68
N ALA A 101 11.59 -8.63 6.02
CA ALA A 101 12.06 -9.14 7.32
C ALA A 101 13.56 -8.90 7.53
N GLU A 102 14.39 -9.13 6.51
CA GLU A 102 15.83 -8.83 6.52
C GLU A 102 16.08 -7.35 6.81
N VAL A 103 15.40 -6.46 6.07
CA VAL A 103 15.53 -5.00 6.25
C VAL A 103 15.13 -4.59 7.66
N TRP A 104 14.06 -5.15 8.23
CA TRP A 104 13.67 -4.83 9.61
C TRP A 104 14.64 -5.36 10.66
N ALA A 105 15.21 -6.55 10.45
CA ALA A 105 16.25 -7.08 11.34
C ALA A 105 17.48 -6.16 11.36
N LEU A 106 17.89 -5.64 10.18
CA LEU A 106 19.01 -4.72 10.05
C LEU A 106 18.72 -3.34 10.66
N ASN A 107 17.53 -2.77 10.44
CA ASN A 107 17.13 -1.48 11.02
C ASN A 107 16.94 -1.49 12.54
N LYS A 108 16.78 -2.66 13.18
CA LYS A 108 16.88 -2.75 14.65
C LYS A 108 18.31 -2.56 15.17
N THR A 109 19.31 -2.71 14.30
CA THR A 109 20.73 -2.61 14.66
C THR A 109 21.39 -1.30 14.18
N GLN A 110 20.78 -0.63 13.19
CA GLN A 110 21.26 0.64 12.62
C GLN A 110 20.08 1.60 12.47
N ASP A 111 20.31 2.87 12.78
CA ASP A 111 19.33 3.98 12.74
C ASP A 111 19.01 4.40 11.29
N SER A 112 18.71 3.42 10.43
CA SER A 112 18.46 3.59 9.01
C SER A 112 16.96 3.56 8.69
N ASN A 113 16.59 4.33 7.68
CA ASN A 113 15.21 4.43 7.23
C ASN A 113 14.81 3.20 6.40
N VAL A 114 13.94 2.35 6.96
CA VAL A 114 13.30 1.19 6.29
C VAL A 114 12.83 1.47 4.85
N PRO A 115 12.26 2.65 4.50
CA PRO A 115 11.82 2.97 3.14
C PRO A 115 12.94 2.95 2.09
N ASP A 116 14.17 3.33 2.42
CA ASP A 116 15.26 3.43 1.43
C ASP A 116 15.83 2.06 1.05
N ALA A 117 15.97 1.16 2.02
CA ALA A 117 16.51 -0.19 1.80
C ALA A 117 15.63 -1.08 0.91
N LEU A 118 14.37 -0.67 0.68
CA LEU A 118 13.39 -1.39 -0.13
C LEU A 118 13.15 -0.73 -1.49
N LYS A 119 13.79 0.40 -1.80
CA LYS A 119 13.70 1.06 -3.12
C LYS A 119 14.19 0.17 -4.26
N ASP A 120 15.15 -0.72 -3.98
CA ASP A 120 15.70 -1.68 -4.95
C ASP A 120 14.86 -2.95 -5.11
N ASN A 121 13.72 -3.05 -4.41
CA ASN A 121 12.86 -4.21 -4.51
C ASN A 121 12.13 -4.23 -5.88
N PRO A 122 12.18 -5.35 -6.64
CA PRO A 122 11.60 -5.44 -7.99
C PRO A 122 10.07 -5.25 -8.03
N PHE A 123 9.40 -5.36 -6.89
CA PHE A 123 7.95 -5.20 -6.77
C PHE A 123 7.54 -3.79 -6.36
N VAL A 124 8.48 -2.91 -5.98
CA VAL A 124 8.17 -1.52 -5.64
C VAL A 124 8.04 -0.70 -6.92
N PHE A 125 7.06 0.21 -6.95
CA PHE A 125 6.90 1.13 -8.07
C PHE A 125 6.57 2.54 -7.58
N LYS A 126 6.84 3.55 -8.42
CA LYS A 126 6.37 4.92 -8.20
C LYS A 126 5.10 5.15 -9.05
N PRO A 127 3.93 5.43 -8.43
CA PRO A 127 2.75 5.82 -9.20
C PRO A 127 3.01 7.09 -10.03
N ARG A 128 2.32 7.22 -11.16
CA ARG A 128 2.25 8.49 -11.88
C ARG A 128 1.62 9.57 -11.00
N GLU A 129 1.99 10.83 -11.24
CA GLU A 129 1.56 11.96 -10.41
C GLU A 129 0.04 12.08 -10.32
N GLU A 130 -0.67 11.95 -11.44
CA GLU A 130 -2.14 11.93 -11.49
C GLU A 130 -2.75 10.88 -10.54
N ARG A 131 -2.14 9.69 -10.52
CA ARG A 131 -2.62 8.57 -9.73
C ARG A 131 -2.27 8.72 -8.27
N MET A 132 -1.10 9.28 -7.98
CA MET A 132 -0.65 9.64 -6.64
C MET A 132 -1.58 10.71 -6.05
N ALA A 133 -1.96 11.74 -6.81
CA ALA A 133 -2.89 12.79 -6.37
C ALA A 133 -4.28 12.23 -6.03
N VAL A 134 -4.85 11.39 -6.90
CA VAL A 134 -6.13 10.72 -6.62
C VAL A 134 -6.03 9.82 -5.38
N PHE A 135 -4.90 9.12 -5.21
CA PHE A 135 -4.69 8.28 -4.03
C PHE A 135 -4.59 9.11 -2.75
N HIS A 136 -3.84 10.21 -2.74
CA HIS A 136 -3.76 11.12 -1.60
C HIS A 136 -5.13 11.70 -1.25
N ALA A 137 -5.90 12.17 -2.23
CA ALA A 137 -7.26 12.64 -2.00
C ALA A 137 -8.14 11.55 -1.38
N LYS A 138 -8.03 10.31 -1.86
CA LYS A 138 -8.79 9.16 -1.35
C LYS A 138 -8.42 8.83 0.10
N ILE A 139 -7.13 8.76 0.43
CA ILE A 139 -6.71 8.44 1.81
C ILE A 139 -7.04 9.57 2.77
N SER A 140 -6.93 10.84 2.36
CA SER A 140 -7.30 11.98 3.21
C SER A 140 -8.78 11.95 3.54
N ALA A 141 -9.65 11.66 2.56
CA ALA A 141 -11.07 11.44 2.81
C ALA A 141 -11.32 10.24 3.75
N ASP A 142 -10.67 9.10 3.51
CA ASP A 142 -10.81 7.88 4.33
C ASP A 142 -10.22 8.03 5.76
N LEU A 143 -9.30 8.99 5.96
CA LEU A 143 -8.73 9.37 7.25
C LEU A 143 -9.46 10.53 7.92
N LYS A 144 -10.51 11.09 7.28
CA LYS A 144 -11.24 12.28 7.75
C LYS A 144 -10.32 13.50 7.95
N GLN A 145 -9.31 13.63 7.11
CA GLN A 145 -8.45 14.82 7.06
C GLN A 145 -9.16 15.96 6.33
N PRO A 146 -8.76 17.23 6.58
CA PRO A 146 -9.27 18.36 5.81
C PRO A 146 -8.94 18.19 4.32
N ALA A 147 -9.78 18.80 3.47
CA ALA A 147 -9.53 18.86 2.04
C ALA A 147 -8.21 19.60 1.75
N SER A 148 -7.59 19.30 0.61
CA SER A 148 -6.39 20.02 0.17
C SER A 148 -6.73 21.47 -0.19
N ASN A 149 -5.73 22.34 -0.18
CA ASN A 149 -5.87 23.74 -0.58
C ASN A 149 -6.33 23.92 -2.03
N PHE A 150 -6.20 22.88 -2.87
CA PHE A 150 -6.63 22.90 -4.28
C PHE A 150 -8.10 22.50 -4.47
N TYR A 151 -8.74 21.93 -3.45
CA TYR A 151 -10.10 21.40 -3.57
C TYR A 151 -11.13 22.48 -3.93
N ALA A 152 -11.07 23.64 -3.27
CA ALA A 152 -12.03 24.72 -3.49
C ALA A 152 -11.99 25.20 -4.95
N HIS A 153 -10.79 25.49 -5.46
CA HIS A 153 -10.60 25.95 -6.83
C HIS A 153 -11.00 24.90 -7.87
N ALA A 154 -10.64 23.62 -7.66
CA ALA A 154 -11.05 22.54 -8.55
C ALA A 154 -12.58 22.38 -8.57
N LYS A 155 -13.24 22.47 -7.41
CA LYS A 155 -14.71 22.40 -7.31
C LYS A 155 -15.36 23.54 -8.08
N GLU A 156 -14.87 24.76 -7.91
CA GLU A 156 -15.36 25.96 -8.61
C GLU A 156 -15.25 25.79 -10.13
N TYR A 157 -14.08 25.36 -10.62
CA TYR A 157 -13.85 25.07 -12.03
C TYR A 157 -14.83 24.03 -12.59
N PHE A 158 -14.97 22.87 -11.93
CA PHE A 158 -15.85 21.80 -12.41
C PHE A 158 -17.34 22.10 -12.25
N SER A 159 -17.71 22.99 -11.33
CA SER A 159 -19.10 23.44 -11.17
C SER A 159 -19.54 24.44 -12.24
N GLY A 160 -18.59 25.02 -12.99
CA GLY A 160 -18.85 26.08 -13.95
C GLY A 160 -19.12 27.45 -13.32
N GLU A 161 -19.02 27.58 -11.98
CA GLU A 161 -19.24 28.85 -11.26
C GLU A 161 -18.17 29.90 -11.59
N ALA A 162 -16.94 29.49 -11.90
CA ALA A 162 -15.83 30.42 -12.13
C ALA A 162 -15.75 31.02 -13.55
N GLY A 163 -16.60 30.59 -14.49
CA GLY A 163 -16.44 30.96 -15.90
C GLY A 163 -15.17 30.36 -16.55
N TRP A 164 -15.05 30.49 -17.88
CA TRP A 164 -13.96 29.91 -18.67
C TRP A 164 -12.74 30.84 -18.83
N GLU A 165 -12.75 32.02 -18.20
CA GLU A 165 -11.70 33.06 -18.27
C GLU A 165 -10.72 32.96 -17.09
N GLN A 166 -10.13 31.78 -16.87
CA GLN A 166 -9.09 31.59 -15.86
C GLN A 166 -7.69 31.59 -16.48
#